data_AF-A0A9D8BCR9-F1
#
_entry.id   AF-A0A9D8BCR9-F1
#
_cell.length_a   1.000
_cell.length_b   1.000
_cell.length_c   1.000
_cell.angle_alpha   90.00
_cell.angle_beta   90.00
_cell.angle_gamma   90.00
#
_symmetry.space_group_name_H-M   'P 1'
#
loop_
_entity.id
_entity.type
_entity.pdbx_description
1 polymer ?
#
loop_
_entity_poly.entity_id
_entity_poly.type
_entity_poly.pdbx_seq_one_letter_code
_entity_poly.pdbx_strand_id
1 'polypeptide(L)'
;MDKKTDETLKTRLGKEGYERLLKINNPDLHAFVVRYVEFCDPARVFVCTDSPADIKYIRESAVRNGEEMPLAVKGHTAHFDAYGDQGRDKEHTAILVPRGVDLGQSIGTKDRDEGLKDVHEILKGIMKGRELFICFFTLGPANSEFSIPCVQLTDSPYVAHSEDLLYRFGYQEFLRQGAKARFFKFVHSQGEVDERKVSKNLHNRRIYIDLPDNTVYSTNTQY
;
A
#
# COMPACT_ATOMS: atom_id res chain seq x y z
N MET A 1 -21.94 -4.42 5.50
CA MET A 1 -20.92 -3.79 6.36
C MET A 1 -21.45 -3.79 7.78
N ASP A 2 -20.65 -4.23 8.75
CA ASP A 2 -21.04 -4.18 10.16
C ASP A 2 -20.89 -2.76 10.73
N LYS A 3 -21.55 -2.50 11.87
CA LYS A 3 -21.61 -1.17 12.49
C LYS A 3 -20.24 -0.64 12.93
N LYS A 4 -19.34 -1.51 13.38
CA LYS A 4 -18.01 -1.10 13.86
C LYS A 4 -17.15 -0.62 12.70
N THR A 5 -17.17 -1.34 11.58
CA THR A 5 -16.47 -0.95 10.34
C THR A 5 -16.94 0.43 9.86
N ASP A 6 -18.26 0.65 9.81
CA ASP A 6 -18.86 1.92 9.38
C ASP A 6 -18.41 3.11 10.26
N GLU A 7 -18.51 2.98 11.57
CA GLU A 7 -18.11 4.02 12.53
C GLU A 7 -16.62 4.34 12.47
N THR A 8 -15.79 3.31 12.30
CA THR A 8 -14.33 3.46 12.18
C THR A 8 -13.97 4.22 10.91
N LEU A 9 -14.57 3.86 9.77
CA LEU A 9 -14.32 4.56 8.51
C LEU A 9 -14.72 6.04 8.59
N LYS A 10 -15.91 6.35 9.13
CA LYS A 10 -16.36 7.74 9.32
C LYS A 10 -15.37 8.56 10.15
N THR A 11 -14.85 7.96 11.20
CA THR A 11 -13.94 8.64 12.13
C THR A 11 -12.56 8.85 11.53
N ARG A 12 -12.00 7.82 10.88
CA ARG A 12 -10.59 7.82 10.42
C ARG A 12 -10.38 8.45 9.04
N LEU A 13 -11.34 8.33 8.12
CA LEU A 13 -11.20 8.85 6.75
C LEU A 13 -11.75 10.28 6.60
N GLY A 14 -12.46 10.78 7.60
CA GLY A 14 -13.24 12.02 7.47
C GLY A 14 -14.38 11.88 6.43
N LYS A 15 -15.15 12.96 6.25
CA LYS A 15 -16.35 12.94 5.40
C LYS A 15 -16.03 12.56 3.95
N GLU A 16 -15.06 13.25 3.34
CA GLU A 16 -14.74 13.06 1.92
C GLU A 16 -14.14 11.69 1.63
N GLY A 17 -13.16 11.24 2.42
CA GLY A 17 -12.55 9.92 2.26
C GLY A 17 -13.57 8.79 2.45
N TYR A 18 -14.46 8.93 3.44
CA TYR A 18 -15.56 8.00 3.67
C TYR A 18 -16.52 7.92 2.47
N GLU A 19 -16.98 9.07 1.95
CA GLU A 19 -17.87 9.13 0.79
C GLU A 19 -17.23 8.54 -0.46
N ARG A 20 -15.92 8.76 -0.66
CA ARG A 20 -15.15 8.15 -1.76
C ARG A 20 -15.11 6.63 -1.60
N LEU A 21 -14.66 6.12 -0.46
CA LEU A 21 -14.53 4.68 -0.25
C LEU A 21 -15.88 3.94 -0.32
N LEU A 22 -16.96 4.53 0.19
CA LEU A 22 -18.29 3.91 0.18
C LEU A 22 -18.95 3.84 -1.19
N LYS A 23 -18.51 4.62 -2.18
CA LYS A 23 -18.96 4.43 -3.56
C LYS A 23 -18.57 3.05 -4.07
N ILE A 24 -17.44 2.51 -3.60
CA ILE A 24 -17.07 1.12 -3.85
C ILE A 24 -17.87 0.24 -2.91
N ASN A 25 -18.92 -0.39 -3.43
CA ASN A 25 -19.73 -1.34 -2.68
C ASN A 25 -18.99 -2.68 -2.55
N ASN A 26 -17.94 -2.76 -1.73
CA ASN A 26 -17.20 -4.00 -1.47
C ASN A 26 -16.87 -4.14 0.03
N PRO A 27 -17.61 -5.00 0.77
CA PRO A 27 -17.41 -5.16 2.20
C PRO A 27 -16.03 -5.68 2.60
N ASP A 28 -15.40 -6.53 1.78
CA ASP A 28 -14.08 -7.09 2.05
C ASP A 28 -13.01 -6.00 1.94
N LEU A 29 -13.15 -5.08 0.98
CA LEU A 29 -12.31 -3.89 0.88
C LEU A 29 -12.47 -3.00 2.11
N HIS A 30 -13.70 -2.74 2.55
CA HIS A 30 -13.96 -1.90 3.73
C HIS A 30 -13.34 -2.50 4.99
N ALA A 31 -13.49 -3.81 5.19
CA ALA A 31 -12.90 -4.53 6.32
C ALA A 31 -11.36 -4.51 6.26
N PHE A 32 -10.78 -4.69 5.07
CA PHE A 32 -9.33 -4.60 4.86
C PHE A 32 -8.79 -3.20 5.20
N VAL A 33 -9.44 -2.15 4.70
CA VAL A 33 -9.04 -0.76 4.97
C VAL A 33 -9.14 -0.46 6.46
N VAL A 34 -10.27 -0.79 7.12
CA VAL A 34 -10.42 -0.57 8.56
C VAL A 34 -9.33 -1.29 9.34
N ARG A 35 -9.08 -2.57 9.02
CA ARG A 35 -8.07 -3.35 9.71
C ARG A 35 -6.72 -2.63 9.71
N TYR A 36 -6.22 -2.21 8.55
CA TYR A 36 -4.87 -1.65 8.46
C TYR A 36 -4.79 -0.15 8.78
N VAL A 37 -5.87 0.61 8.64
CA VAL A 37 -5.95 1.99 9.16
C VAL A 37 -5.85 1.98 10.69
N GLU A 38 -6.56 1.08 11.37
CA GLU A 38 -6.46 0.95 12.82
C GLU A 38 -5.10 0.38 13.24
N PHE A 39 -4.61 -0.62 12.51
CA PHE A 39 -3.38 -1.32 12.87
C PHE A 39 -2.12 -0.48 12.69
N CYS A 40 -2.03 0.27 11.58
CA CYS A 40 -0.87 1.10 11.26
C CYS A 40 -0.90 2.49 11.90
N ASP A 41 -2.06 2.93 12.41
CA ASP A 41 -2.31 4.20 13.10
C ASP A 41 -1.79 5.48 12.39
N PRO A 42 -2.21 5.77 11.14
CA PRO A 42 -1.85 7.02 10.48
C PRO A 42 -2.55 8.22 11.12
N ALA A 43 -1.95 9.41 10.99
CA ALA A 43 -2.56 10.66 11.47
C ALA A 43 -3.74 11.12 10.60
N ARG A 44 -3.70 10.80 9.30
CA ARG A 44 -4.77 11.08 8.34
C ARG A 44 -4.79 10.04 7.22
N VAL A 45 -5.94 9.89 6.57
CA VAL A 45 -6.11 8.93 5.47
C VAL A 45 -6.61 9.66 4.24
N PHE A 46 -5.94 9.45 3.10
CA PHE A 46 -6.34 9.98 1.80
C PHE A 46 -6.79 8.84 0.89
N VAL A 47 -8.00 8.96 0.33
CA VAL A 47 -8.55 7.96 -0.61
C VAL A 47 -8.42 8.51 -2.03
N CYS A 48 -7.52 7.92 -2.82
CA CYS A 48 -7.32 8.29 -4.22
C CYS A 48 -8.46 7.72 -5.08
N THR A 49 -9.06 8.55 -5.95
CA THR A 49 -10.11 8.13 -6.88
C THR A 49 -9.63 8.07 -8.34
N ASP A 50 -8.31 8.13 -8.54
CA ASP A 50 -7.63 8.24 -9.84
C ASP A 50 -7.99 9.53 -10.61
N SER A 51 -8.57 10.52 -9.92
CA SER A 51 -8.86 11.81 -10.53
C SER A 51 -7.57 12.60 -10.75
N PRO A 52 -7.48 13.46 -11.80
CA PRO A 52 -6.31 14.29 -12.01
C PRO A 52 -5.94 15.18 -10.80
N ALA A 53 -6.93 15.54 -9.97
CA ALA A 53 -6.72 16.30 -8.75
C ALA A 53 -6.06 15.44 -7.65
N ASP A 54 -6.47 14.18 -7.50
CA ASP A 54 -5.89 13.27 -6.51
C ASP A 54 -4.45 12.88 -6.87
N ILE A 55 -4.21 12.61 -8.16
CA ILE A 55 -2.87 12.31 -8.69
C ILE A 55 -1.95 13.49 -8.44
N LYS A 56 -2.43 14.71 -8.76
CA LYS A 56 -1.69 15.94 -8.48
C LYS A 56 -1.42 16.12 -6.98
N TYR A 57 -2.40 15.84 -6.12
CA TYR A 57 -2.23 15.92 -4.66
C TYR A 57 -1.15 14.97 -4.15
N ILE A 58 -1.15 13.70 -4.58
CA ILE A 58 -0.13 12.70 -4.21
C ILE A 58 1.26 13.18 -4.63
N ARG A 59 1.40 13.60 -5.89
CA ARG A 59 2.65 14.13 -6.43
C ARG A 59 3.16 15.36 -5.68
N GLU A 60 2.28 16.33 -5.40
CA GLU A 60 2.63 17.51 -4.60
C GLU A 60 2.97 17.13 -3.15
N SER A 61 2.39 16.06 -2.63
CA SER A 61 2.72 15.52 -1.31
C SER A 61 4.12 14.93 -1.27
N ALA A 62 4.56 14.22 -2.32
CA ALA A 62 5.92 13.68 -2.41
C ALA A 62 6.97 14.81 -2.36
N VAL A 63 6.72 15.90 -3.10
CA VAL A 63 7.60 17.09 -3.08
C VAL A 63 7.52 17.83 -1.75
N ARG A 64 6.32 18.07 -1.21
CA ARG A 64 6.12 18.78 0.06
C ARG A 64 6.73 18.05 1.25
N ASN A 65 6.72 16.72 1.23
CA ASN A 65 7.32 15.89 2.28
C ASN A 65 8.84 15.75 2.13
N GLY A 66 9.40 16.21 0.99
CA GLY A 66 10.82 16.13 0.67
C GLY A 66 11.28 14.76 0.19
N GLU A 67 10.36 13.84 -0.10
CA GLU A 67 10.69 12.55 -0.72
C GLU A 67 11.10 12.74 -2.19
N GLU A 68 10.54 13.74 -2.87
CA GLU A 68 10.92 14.08 -4.24
C GLU A 68 11.39 15.53 -4.35
N MET A 69 12.28 15.80 -5.31
CA MET A 69 12.72 17.15 -5.67
C MET A 69 12.34 17.50 -7.11
N PRO A 70 11.83 18.72 -7.38
CA PRO A 70 11.51 19.13 -8.75
C PRO A 70 12.78 19.31 -9.60
N LEU A 71 12.67 18.96 -10.88
CA LEU A 71 13.73 19.18 -11.86
C LEU A 71 13.45 20.42 -12.72
N ALA A 72 14.46 20.85 -13.48
CA ALA A 72 14.33 21.97 -14.42
C ALA A 72 13.28 21.71 -15.51
N VAL A 73 13.03 20.44 -15.85
CA VAL A 73 11.97 20.06 -16.79
C VAL A 73 10.62 20.10 -16.07
N LYS A 74 9.73 20.98 -16.55
CA LYS A 74 8.39 21.14 -15.98
C LYS A 74 7.66 19.80 -15.94
N GLY A 75 7.15 19.44 -14.76
CA GLY A 75 6.44 18.18 -14.60
C GLY A 75 7.34 16.98 -14.31
N HIS A 76 8.64 17.16 -14.09
CA HIS A 76 9.55 16.08 -13.68
C HIS A 76 10.07 16.29 -12.25
N THR A 77 10.29 15.20 -11.55
CA THR A 77 10.87 15.13 -10.21
C THR A 77 11.97 14.06 -10.16
N ALA A 78 12.78 14.09 -9.11
CA ALA A 78 13.76 13.05 -8.81
C ALA A 78 13.61 12.59 -7.35
N HIS A 79 13.83 11.30 -7.12
CA HIS A 79 13.99 10.66 -5.82
C HIS A 79 15.36 10.00 -5.77
N PHE A 80 15.97 9.93 -4.58
CA PHE A 80 17.18 9.16 -4.35
C PHE A 80 16.89 8.16 -3.25
N ASP A 81 17.07 6.87 -3.52
CA ASP A 81 16.87 5.83 -2.53
C ASP A 81 17.99 5.80 -1.48
N ALA A 82 17.75 5.10 -0.37
CA ALA A 82 18.79 4.90 0.64
C ALA A 82 20.00 4.16 0.05
N TYR A 83 21.22 4.51 0.46
CA TYR A 83 22.43 3.85 -0.03
C TYR A 83 22.44 2.32 0.15
N GLY A 84 21.74 1.80 1.17
CA GLY A 84 21.58 0.35 1.41
C GLY A 84 20.35 -0.29 0.77
N ASP A 85 19.54 0.50 0.06
CA ASP A 85 18.26 0.12 -0.56
C ASP A 85 18.28 0.45 -2.05
N GLN A 86 19.20 -0.18 -2.79
CA GLN A 86 19.48 0.11 -4.21
C GLN A 86 19.04 -1.03 -5.13
N GLY A 87 18.30 -2.00 -4.60
CA GLY A 87 17.96 -3.22 -5.31
C GLY A 87 17.13 -4.17 -4.46
N ARG A 88 16.49 -5.13 -5.14
CA ARG A 88 15.63 -6.11 -4.49
C ARG A 88 16.40 -6.95 -3.46
N ASP A 89 15.83 -7.03 -2.27
CA ASP A 89 16.41 -7.81 -1.18
C ASP A 89 15.87 -9.22 -1.10
N LYS A 90 16.69 -10.19 -1.50
CA LYS A 90 16.33 -11.61 -1.41
C LYS A 90 16.32 -12.14 0.02
N GLU A 91 17.12 -11.57 0.92
CA GLU A 91 17.26 -12.07 2.29
C GLU A 91 16.00 -11.81 3.12
N HIS A 92 15.39 -10.63 2.94
CA HIS A 92 14.18 -10.22 3.65
C HIS A 92 12.87 -10.44 2.86
N THR A 93 12.96 -11.10 1.70
CA THR A 93 11.80 -11.48 0.88
C THR A 93 11.42 -12.93 1.10
N ALA A 94 10.14 -13.20 1.40
CA ALA A 94 9.65 -14.57 1.54
C ALA A 94 8.20 -14.73 1.07
N ILE A 95 7.90 -15.91 0.51
CA ILE A 95 6.53 -16.36 0.28
C ILE A 95 6.06 -17.07 1.55
N LEU A 96 4.96 -16.57 2.12
CA LEU A 96 4.36 -17.15 3.31
C LEU A 96 3.51 -18.35 2.91
N VAL A 97 3.89 -19.52 3.40
CA VAL A 97 3.25 -20.79 3.05
C VAL A 97 2.76 -21.52 4.29
N PRO A 98 1.65 -22.27 4.22
CA PRO A 98 1.23 -23.13 5.31
C PRO A 98 2.34 -24.12 5.68
N ARG A 99 2.40 -24.50 6.97
CA ARG A 99 3.37 -25.46 7.47
C ARG A 99 3.37 -26.75 6.63
N GLY A 100 4.55 -27.16 6.18
CA GLY A 100 4.75 -28.38 5.39
C GLY A 100 4.63 -28.20 3.87
N VAL A 101 4.32 -27.00 3.38
CA VAL A 101 4.39 -26.69 1.95
C VAL A 101 5.82 -26.31 1.58
N ASP A 102 6.38 -26.99 0.58
CA ASP A 102 7.71 -26.71 0.01
C ASP A 102 7.55 -26.24 -1.45
N LEU A 103 8.06 -25.04 -1.74
CA LEU A 103 8.07 -24.46 -3.09
C LEU A 103 9.43 -24.64 -3.79
N GLY A 104 10.35 -25.39 -3.18
CA GLY A 104 11.71 -25.64 -3.65
C GLY A 104 12.72 -24.64 -3.08
N GLN A 105 13.99 -25.06 -3.08
CA GLN A 105 15.08 -24.33 -2.43
C GLN A 105 15.44 -22.99 -3.08
N SER A 106 15.00 -22.74 -4.31
CA SER A 106 15.25 -21.48 -5.02
C SER A 106 14.28 -20.36 -4.64
N ILE A 107 13.18 -20.70 -3.95
CA ILE A 107 12.14 -19.76 -3.53
C ILE A 107 12.25 -19.60 -2.02
N GLY A 108 12.52 -18.38 -1.55
CA GLY A 108 12.49 -18.07 -0.13
C GLY A 108 11.08 -18.25 0.41
N THR A 109 10.89 -19.20 1.32
CA THR A 109 9.62 -19.46 2.00
C THR A 109 9.75 -19.26 3.50
N LYS A 110 8.64 -18.94 4.16
CA LYS A 110 8.54 -18.84 5.61
C LYS A 110 7.20 -19.42 6.05
N ASP A 111 7.16 -19.99 7.26
CA ASP A 111 5.88 -20.38 7.86
C ASP A 111 4.95 -19.16 7.91
N ARG A 112 3.71 -19.38 7.46
CA ARG A 112 2.75 -18.29 7.29
C ARG A 112 2.41 -17.59 8.61
N ASP A 113 2.18 -18.34 9.68
CA ASP A 113 1.74 -17.75 10.95
C ASP A 113 2.91 -17.00 11.60
N GLU A 114 4.13 -17.55 11.51
CA GLU A 114 5.35 -16.88 11.98
C GLU A 114 5.65 -15.62 11.17
N GLY A 115 5.53 -15.67 9.84
CA GLY A 115 5.76 -14.53 8.95
C GLY A 115 4.73 -13.42 9.13
N LEU A 116 3.45 -13.76 9.30
CA LEU A 116 2.40 -12.80 9.60
C LEU A 116 2.63 -12.13 10.96
N LYS A 117 3.00 -12.90 11.99
CA LYS A 117 3.34 -12.35 13.30
C LYS A 117 4.49 -11.35 13.21
N ASP A 118 5.59 -11.73 12.57
CA ASP A 118 6.79 -10.90 12.40
C ASP A 118 6.48 -9.57 11.69
N VAL A 119 5.78 -9.62 10.54
CA VAL A 119 5.46 -8.37 9.81
C VAL A 119 4.39 -7.52 10.50
N HIS A 120 3.44 -8.13 11.21
CA HIS A 120 2.43 -7.40 11.98
C HIS A 120 3.02 -6.75 13.24
N GLU A 121 4.06 -7.33 13.86
CA GLU A 121 4.79 -6.66 14.93
C GLU A 121 5.45 -5.35 14.45
N ILE A 122 6.00 -5.35 13.23
CA ILE A 122 6.61 -4.17 12.61
C ILE A 122 5.55 -3.13 12.19
N LEU A 123 4.45 -3.57 11.57
CA LEU A 123 3.42 -2.67 11.04
C LEU A 123 2.62 -1.94 12.13
N LYS A 124 2.60 -2.45 13.37
CA LYS A 124 1.78 -1.89 14.44
C LYS A 124 2.18 -0.44 14.75
N GLY A 125 1.29 0.50 14.46
CA GLY A 125 1.51 1.93 14.66
C GLY A 125 2.64 2.52 13.80
N ILE A 126 3.09 1.79 12.77
CA ILE A 126 4.25 2.20 11.99
C ILE A 126 4.03 3.58 11.37
N MET A 127 2.82 3.88 10.90
CA MET A 127 2.44 5.11 10.17
C MET A 127 2.10 6.29 11.09
N LYS A 128 2.36 6.19 12.39
CA LYS A 128 2.03 7.24 13.35
C LYS A 128 2.60 8.60 12.94
N GLY A 129 1.72 9.61 12.94
CA GLY A 129 2.08 10.97 12.56
C GLY A 129 2.13 11.22 11.04
N ARG A 130 1.90 10.20 10.20
CA ARG A 130 1.98 10.29 8.74
C ARG A 130 0.61 10.13 8.09
N GLU A 131 0.53 10.52 6.82
CA GLU A 131 -0.64 10.29 5.98
C GLU A 131 -0.56 8.92 5.34
N LEU A 132 -1.66 8.16 5.41
CA LEU A 132 -1.84 6.93 4.66
C LEU A 132 -2.61 7.23 3.37
N PHE A 133 -2.07 6.81 2.24
CA PHE A 133 -2.69 6.87 0.92
C PHE A 133 -3.30 5.50 0.60
N ILE A 134 -4.57 5.51 0.22
CA ILE A 134 -5.29 4.36 -0.34
C ILE A 134 -5.34 4.55 -1.85
N CYS A 135 -4.57 3.74 -2.57
CA CYS A 135 -4.48 3.78 -4.03
C CYS A 135 -5.08 2.50 -4.63
N PHE A 136 -5.70 2.64 -5.79
CA PHE A 136 -6.39 1.55 -6.48
C PHE A 136 -5.78 1.35 -7.85
N PHE A 137 -5.45 0.11 -8.17
CA PHE A 137 -4.84 -0.27 -9.43
C PHE A 137 -5.57 -1.47 -10.06
N THR A 138 -5.19 -1.80 -11.29
CA THR A 138 -5.69 -3.00 -11.96
C THR A 138 -4.54 -3.79 -12.57
N LEU A 139 -4.52 -5.10 -12.30
CA LEU A 139 -3.72 -6.06 -13.03
C LEU A 139 -4.45 -6.40 -14.33
N GLY A 140 -3.79 -6.17 -15.46
CA GLY A 140 -4.37 -6.30 -16.78
C GLY A 140 -5.06 -5.01 -17.27
N PRO A 141 -5.65 -5.01 -18.48
CA PRO A 141 -6.34 -3.85 -19.01
C PRO A 141 -7.61 -3.53 -18.23
N ALA A 142 -7.86 -2.25 -17.93
CA ALA A 142 -9.12 -1.80 -17.34
C ALA A 142 -10.32 -2.16 -18.24
N ASN A 143 -11.48 -2.42 -17.63
CA ASN A 143 -12.71 -2.85 -18.32
C ASN A 143 -12.60 -4.20 -19.06
N SER A 144 -11.56 -4.99 -18.78
CA SER A 144 -11.46 -6.37 -19.26
C SER A 144 -12.27 -7.33 -18.37
N GLU A 145 -12.64 -8.49 -18.88
CA GLU A 145 -13.12 -9.60 -18.05
C GLU A 145 -11.99 -10.23 -17.21
N PHE A 146 -10.74 -10.03 -17.63
CA PHE A 146 -9.54 -10.53 -16.95
C PHE A 146 -8.92 -9.51 -15.99
N SER A 147 -9.54 -8.34 -15.82
CA SER A 147 -9.00 -7.33 -14.90
C SER A 147 -9.15 -7.77 -13.46
N ILE A 148 -8.04 -7.74 -12.71
CA ILE A 148 -8.04 -8.04 -11.29
C ILE A 148 -7.72 -6.74 -10.54
N PRO A 149 -8.68 -6.19 -9.77
CA PRO A 149 -8.43 -5.00 -8.97
C PRO A 149 -7.33 -5.24 -7.92
N CYS A 150 -6.60 -4.18 -7.61
CA CYS A 150 -5.55 -4.16 -6.59
C CYS A 150 -5.73 -2.92 -5.71
N VAL A 151 -5.57 -3.06 -4.39
CA VAL A 151 -5.54 -1.93 -3.47
C VAL A 151 -4.21 -1.89 -2.72
N GLN A 152 -3.60 -0.70 -2.67
CA GLN A 152 -2.37 -0.44 -1.95
C GLN A 152 -2.58 0.61 -0.88
N LEU A 153 -2.17 0.27 0.34
CA LEU A 153 -2.05 1.17 1.47
C LEU A 153 -0.57 1.53 1.62
N THR A 154 -0.22 2.81 1.54
CA THR A 154 1.16 3.28 1.71
C THR A 154 1.19 4.61 2.47
N ASP A 155 2.21 4.81 3.30
CA ASP A 155 2.51 6.10 3.93
C ASP A 155 3.68 6.85 3.26
N SER A 156 4.14 6.37 2.10
CA SER A 156 5.06 7.07 1.21
C SER A 156 4.31 7.64 0.01
N PRO A 157 4.17 8.97 -0.12
CA PRO A 157 3.69 9.61 -1.33
C PRO A 157 4.62 9.40 -2.54
N TYR A 158 5.94 9.20 -2.36
CA TYR A 158 6.82 8.80 -3.47
C TYR A 158 6.40 7.45 -4.06
N VAL A 159 6.15 6.46 -3.19
CA VAL A 159 5.64 5.16 -3.65
C VAL A 159 4.28 5.36 -4.32
N ALA A 160 3.32 6.05 -3.69
CA ALA A 160 2.01 6.29 -4.30
C ALA A 160 2.08 6.99 -5.67
N HIS A 161 3.01 7.93 -5.86
CA HIS A 161 3.24 8.62 -7.13
C HIS A 161 3.91 7.71 -8.17
N SER A 162 4.88 6.89 -7.76
CA SER A 162 5.54 5.94 -8.66
C SER A 162 4.55 4.89 -9.19
N GLU A 163 3.66 4.42 -8.33
CA GLU A 163 2.63 3.45 -8.69
C GLU A 163 1.63 4.03 -9.74
N ASP A 164 1.28 5.31 -9.63
CA ASP A 164 0.45 6.03 -10.62
C ASP A 164 1.08 6.05 -12.02
N LEU A 165 2.42 6.12 -12.10
CA LEU A 165 3.15 6.09 -13.36
C LEU A 165 3.30 4.67 -13.94
N LEU A 166 3.42 3.67 -13.07
CA LEU A 166 3.73 2.29 -13.45
C LEU A 166 2.49 1.44 -13.74
N TYR A 167 1.40 1.69 -13.02
CA TYR A 167 0.21 0.84 -13.06
C TYR A 167 -1.01 1.56 -13.60
N ARG A 168 -1.99 0.77 -14.03
CA ARG A 168 -3.27 1.30 -14.51
C ARG A 168 -4.19 1.56 -13.32
N PHE A 169 -4.95 2.63 -13.43
CA PHE A 169 -5.96 3.08 -12.46
C PHE A 169 -7.03 2.01 -12.20
N GLY A 170 -7.37 1.82 -10.92
CA GLY A 170 -8.21 0.73 -10.45
C GLY A 170 -9.50 1.16 -9.77
N TYR A 171 -9.67 2.42 -9.37
CA TYR A 171 -10.84 2.86 -8.61
C TYR A 171 -12.14 2.59 -9.36
N GLN A 172 -12.16 2.91 -10.66
CA GLN A 172 -13.31 2.61 -11.53
C GLN A 172 -13.54 1.10 -11.71
N GLU A 173 -12.48 0.29 -11.66
CA GLU A 173 -12.57 -1.16 -11.76
C GLU A 173 -13.22 -1.77 -10.51
N PHE A 174 -12.88 -1.26 -9.32
CA PHE A 174 -13.57 -1.59 -8.07
C PHE A 174 -15.06 -1.21 -8.11
N LEU A 175 -15.41 -0.04 -8.67
CA LEU A 175 -16.82 0.36 -8.85
C LEU A 175 -17.56 -0.58 -9.79
N ARG A 176 -16.92 -0.94 -10.92
CA ARG A 176 -17.51 -1.82 -11.94
C ARG A 176 -17.76 -3.23 -11.44
N GLN A 177 -16.80 -3.83 -10.73
CA GLN A 177 -16.92 -5.20 -10.22
C GLN A 177 -17.73 -5.28 -8.92
N GLY A 178 -17.75 -4.21 -8.13
CA GLY A 178 -18.59 -4.07 -6.94
C GLY A 178 -18.33 -5.12 -5.86
N ALA A 179 -19.40 -5.67 -5.28
CA ALA A 179 -19.35 -6.40 -4.01
C ALA A 179 -18.66 -7.76 -4.06
N LYS A 180 -18.54 -8.34 -5.25
CA LYS A 180 -17.93 -9.67 -5.45
C LYS A 180 -16.54 -9.60 -6.04
N ALA A 181 -16.01 -8.40 -6.25
CA ALA A 181 -14.67 -8.20 -6.77
C ALA A 181 -13.67 -8.88 -5.83
N ARG A 182 -12.90 -9.83 -6.37
CA ARG A 182 -11.70 -10.34 -5.71
C ARG A 182 -10.55 -9.42 -6.09
N PHE A 183 -9.72 -9.06 -5.12
CA PHE A 183 -8.64 -8.10 -5.35
C PHE A 183 -7.37 -8.50 -4.62
N PHE A 184 -6.23 -8.06 -5.17
CA PHE A 184 -4.95 -8.14 -4.49
C PHE A 184 -4.78 -7.01 -3.49
N LYS A 185 -4.13 -7.30 -2.37
CA LYS A 185 -3.92 -6.37 -1.26
C LYS A 185 -2.44 -6.09 -1.09
N PHE A 186 -2.10 -4.83 -0.91
CA PHE A 186 -0.73 -4.40 -0.61
C PHE A 186 -0.77 -3.51 0.63
N VAL A 187 -0.01 -3.89 1.64
CA VAL A 187 0.22 -3.07 2.85
C VAL A 187 1.69 -2.70 2.84
N HIS A 188 1.95 -1.47 2.43
CA HIS A 188 3.29 -0.91 2.32
C HIS A 188 3.50 0.14 3.42
N SER A 189 4.71 0.20 3.98
CA SER A 189 5.16 1.38 4.70
C SER A 189 6.64 1.64 4.51
N GLN A 190 6.99 2.91 4.28
CA GLN A 190 8.39 3.36 4.30
C GLN A 190 9.03 3.26 5.69
N GLY A 191 8.22 3.09 6.74
CA GLY A 191 8.70 3.07 8.11
C GLY A 191 9.31 4.40 8.52
N GLU A 192 10.31 4.34 9.40
CA GLU A 192 11.01 5.54 9.84
C GLU A 192 12.07 5.95 8.80
N VAL A 193 12.04 7.24 8.43
CA VAL A 193 12.97 7.81 7.46
C VAL A 193 14.02 8.70 8.12
N ASP A 194 15.16 8.88 7.47
CA ASP A 194 16.21 9.81 7.91
C ASP A 194 15.99 11.25 7.37
N GLU A 195 16.99 12.11 7.53
CA GLU A 195 16.97 13.50 7.06
C GLU A 195 16.82 13.65 5.54
N ARG A 196 17.19 12.63 4.76
CA ARG A 196 17.07 12.56 3.30
C ARG A 196 15.73 12.01 2.85
N LYS A 197 14.82 11.70 3.79
CA LYS A 197 13.50 11.12 3.54
C LYS A 197 13.53 9.72 2.91
N VAL A 198 14.56 8.96 3.27
CA VAL A 198 14.69 7.54 2.89
C VAL A 198 14.63 6.63 4.11
N SER A 199 14.12 5.42 3.92
CA SER A 199 13.95 4.38 4.94
C SER A 199 15.29 4.09 5.63
N LYS A 200 15.33 4.18 6.97
CA LYS A 200 16.58 4.01 7.73
C LYS A 200 16.71 2.65 8.42
N ASN A 201 15.60 1.99 8.71
CA ASN A 201 15.56 0.72 9.44
C ASN A 201 15.62 -0.49 8.49
N LEU A 202 16.54 -0.47 7.52
CA LEU A 202 16.61 -1.47 6.44
C LEU A 202 16.83 -2.91 6.95
N HIS A 203 17.50 -3.09 8.09
CA HIS A 203 17.67 -4.39 8.73
C HIS A 203 16.35 -5.01 9.25
N ASN A 204 15.32 -4.18 9.43
CA ASN A 204 13.97 -4.60 9.80
C ASN A 204 13.01 -4.61 8.61
N ARG A 205 13.51 -4.50 7.37
CA ARG A 205 12.62 -4.57 6.21
C ARG A 205 12.05 -5.98 6.04
N ARG A 206 10.85 -6.06 5.49
CA ARG A 206 10.14 -7.30 5.20
C ARG A 206 9.39 -7.13 3.90
N ILE A 207 9.54 -8.09 2.99
CA ILE A 207 8.76 -8.19 1.76
C ILE A 207 8.11 -9.58 1.74
N TYR A 208 6.92 -9.68 2.33
CA TYR A 208 6.24 -10.95 2.56
C TYR A 208 4.99 -11.10 1.70
N ILE A 209 4.87 -12.24 1.03
CA ILE A 209 3.78 -12.54 0.10
C ILE A 209 2.90 -13.63 0.72
N ASP A 210 1.72 -13.25 1.24
CA ASP A 210 0.71 -14.17 1.77
C ASP A 210 -0.21 -14.67 0.65
N LEU A 211 0.08 -15.86 0.11
CA LEU A 211 -0.67 -16.45 -1.00
C LEU A 211 -2.13 -16.78 -0.61
N PRO A 212 -2.43 -17.42 0.53
CA PRO A 212 -3.81 -17.68 0.94
C PRO A 212 -4.70 -16.43 1.00
N ASP A 213 -4.17 -15.30 1.51
CA ASP A 213 -4.95 -14.07 1.67
C ASP A 213 -4.81 -13.10 0.48
N ASN A 214 -3.95 -13.41 -0.51
CA ASN A 214 -3.62 -12.53 -1.63
C ASN A 214 -3.12 -11.15 -1.17
N THR A 215 -2.30 -11.14 -0.10
CA THR A 215 -1.78 -9.92 0.51
C THR A 215 -0.26 -9.88 0.45
N VAL A 216 0.30 -8.78 -0.04
CA VAL A 216 1.73 -8.48 0.05
C VAL A 216 1.95 -7.45 1.15
N TYR A 217 2.93 -7.71 2.00
CA TYR A 217 3.39 -6.79 3.03
C TYR A 217 4.79 -6.31 2.66
N SER A 218 5.00 -4.99 2.69
CA SER A 218 6.29 -4.37 2.45
C SER A 218 6.55 -3.31 3.52
N THR A 219 7.66 -3.38 4.24
CA THR A 219 7.95 -2.46 5.36
C THR A 219 9.41 -2.01 5.35
N ASN A 220 9.66 -0.77 5.81
CA ASN A 220 10.99 -0.16 5.92
C ASN A 220 11.79 -0.17 4.61
N THR A 221 11.11 0.07 3.49
CA THR A 221 11.68 0.14 2.14
C THR A 221 10.87 1.13 1.31
N GLN A 222 11.52 1.74 0.32
CA GLN A 222 10.83 2.57 -0.70
C GLN A 222 11.16 2.10 -2.12
N TYR A 223 12.21 1.28 -2.28
CA TYR A 223 12.65 0.67 -3.53
C TYR A 223 11.85 -0.58 -3.90
#